data_AF-A0A7W6PYJ9-F1
#
_entry.id   AF-A0A7W6PYJ9-F1
#
_cell.length_a   1.000
_cell.length_b   1.000
_cell.length_c   1.000
_cell.angle_alpha   90.00
_cell.angle_beta   90.00
_cell.angle_gamma   90.00
#
_symmetry.space_group_name_H-M   'P 1'
#
loop_
_entity.id
_entity.type
_entity.pdbx_description
1 polymer ?
#
loop_
_entity_poly.entity_id
_entity_poly.type
_entity_poly.pdbx_seq_one_letter_code
_entity_poly.pdbx_strand_id
1 'polypeptide(L)'
;MKALFAVDHIFGRSADGAVFTIGGKFPYPAWQSYLDVFDQLTVVSRAIPLPDPAGQRRSDGPRVDFQLLPARRGIDRLRGIRDARKAIFAAVKQADVVIARLPSETALIACAAARFHGKPLSVVRTFGTTRGVD
;
A
#
# COMPACT_ATOMS: atom_id res chain seq x y z
N MET A 1 5.89 -0.63 17.77
CA MET A 1 4.83 0.11 17.06
C MET A 1 4.69 -0.38 15.63
N LYS A 2 3.48 -0.71 15.22
CA LYS A 2 3.12 -1.20 13.87
C LYS A 2 2.51 -0.08 13.04
N ALA A 3 3.12 0.24 11.91
CA ALA A 3 2.59 1.24 10.98
C ALA A 3 1.87 0.57 9.79
N LEU A 4 0.78 1.17 9.35
CA LEU A 4 0.09 0.79 8.12
C LEU A 4 0.30 1.85 7.04
N PHE A 5 0.86 1.47 5.89
CA PHE A 5 1.08 2.35 4.75
C PHE A 5 0.09 2.03 3.64
N ALA A 6 -0.84 2.94 3.35
CA ALA A 6 -1.87 2.77 2.33
C ALA A 6 -1.56 3.57 1.07
N VAL A 7 -1.54 2.89 -0.09
CA VAL A 7 -1.22 3.50 -1.40
C VAL A 7 -1.88 2.74 -2.55
N ASP A 8 -2.22 3.43 -3.63
CA ASP A 8 -2.85 2.84 -4.84
C ASP A 8 -1.85 2.33 -5.88
N HIS A 9 -0.57 2.20 -5.51
CA HIS A 9 0.42 1.54 -6.37
C HIS A 9 -0.05 0.11 -6.71
N ILE A 10 0.27 -0.38 -7.90
CA ILE A 10 -0.04 -1.77 -8.27
C ILE A 10 1.27 -2.53 -8.18
N PHE A 11 1.35 -3.42 -7.20
CA PHE A 11 2.45 -4.35 -7.06
C PHE A 11 2.24 -5.60 -7.93
N GLY A 12 3.33 -6.29 -8.23
CA GLY A 12 3.30 -7.64 -8.78
C GLY A 12 3.45 -8.66 -7.67
N ARG A 13 2.68 -9.75 -7.72
CA ARG A 13 2.84 -10.89 -6.82
C ARG A 13 3.25 -12.12 -7.62
N SER A 14 4.42 -12.67 -7.32
CA SER A 14 4.91 -13.90 -7.95
C SER A 14 4.18 -15.13 -7.44
N ALA A 15 4.37 -16.26 -8.11
CA ALA A 15 3.71 -17.53 -7.77
C ALA A 15 4.10 -18.05 -6.36
N ASP A 16 5.32 -17.77 -5.91
CA ASP A 16 5.82 -18.07 -4.56
C ASP A 16 5.36 -17.05 -3.50
N GLY A 17 4.61 -16.02 -3.91
CA GLY A 17 4.00 -15.04 -3.03
C GLY A 17 4.85 -13.80 -2.74
N ALA A 18 6.08 -13.71 -3.24
CA ALA A 18 6.92 -12.52 -3.10
C ALA A 18 6.29 -11.31 -3.83
N VAL A 19 6.62 -10.10 -3.35
CA VAL A 19 5.97 -8.86 -3.81
C VAL A 19 6.99 -7.95 -4.45
N PHE A 20 6.69 -7.53 -5.68
CA PHE A 20 7.55 -6.72 -6.51
C PHE A 20 6.89 -5.39 -6.83
N THR A 21 7.68 -4.33 -6.88
CA THR A 21 7.20 -3.06 -7.44
C THR A 21 7.25 -3.10 -8.96
N ILE A 22 6.19 -2.58 -9.60
CA ILE A 22 6.11 -2.42 -11.05
C ILE A 22 6.43 -0.97 -11.40
N GLY A 23 7.48 -0.75 -12.20
CA GLY A 23 7.93 0.60 -12.57
C GLY A 23 8.78 1.29 -11.50
N GLY A 24 9.37 0.52 -10.57
CA GLY A 24 10.49 0.94 -9.72
C GLY A 24 10.16 1.80 -8.51
N LYS A 25 8.88 2.11 -8.26
CA LYS A 25 8.45 2.90 -7.09
C LYS A 25 8.26 2.01 -5.87
N PHE A 26 8.77 2.39 -4.70
CA PHE A 26 8.65 1.58 -3.48
C PHE A 26 9.36 0.20 -3.53
N PRO A 27 10.64 0.11 -3.94
CA PRO A 27 11.43 -1.09 -3.67
C PRO A 27 11.65 -1.23 -2.15
N TYR A 28 12.04 -2.40 -1.67
CA TYR A 28 12.23 -2.65 -0.23
C TYR A 28 13.06 -1.56 0.49
N PRO A 29 14.18 -1.04 -0.06
CA PRO A 29 14.94 0.05 0.57
C PRO A 29 14.15 1.34 0.79
N ALA A 30 13.07 1.60 0.05
CA ALA A 30 12.21 2.76 0.26
C ALA A 30 11.39 2.68 1.56
N TRP A 31 11.29 1.48 2.16
CA TRP A 31 10.62 1.28 3.45
C TRP A 31 11.54 1.58 4.63
N GLN A 32 12.86 1.67 4.42
CA GLN A 32 13.82 1.78 5.51
C GLN A 32 13.58 3.02 6.38
N SER A 33 13.28 4.17 5.77
CA SER A 33 12.96 5.39 6.51
C SER A 33 11.75 5.26 7.44
N TYR A 34 10.83 4.34 7.14
CA TYR A 34 9.72 4.02 8.04
C TYR A 34 10.14 3.00 9.10
N LEU A 35 10.95 2.01 8.73
CA LEU A 35 11.46 0.97 9.63
C LEU A 35 12.50 1.47 10.64
N ASP A 36 13.04 2.68 10.42
CA ASP A 36 13.89 3.39 11.40
C ASP A 36 13.06 3.94 12.57
N VAL A 37 11.74 4.07 12.40
CA VAL A 37 10.80 4.60 13.41
C VAL A 37 9.82 3.54 13.91
N PHE A 38 9.41 2.61 13.03
CA PHE A 38 8.41 1.59 13.31
C PHE A 38 9.03 0.19 13.28
N ASP A 39 8.59 -0.67 14.19
CA ASP A 39 9.10 -2.04 14.29
C ASP A 39 8.63 -2.93 13.13
N GLN A 40 7.47 -2.60 12.54
CA GLN A 40 6.86 -3.34 11.46
C GLN A 40 6.02 -2.41 10.58
N LEU A 41 6.03 -2.67 9.28
CA LEU A 41 5.24 -1.95 8.29
C LEU A 41 4.29 -2.91 7.56
N THR A 42 2.99 -2.65 7.59
CA THR A 42 2.02 -3.32 6.72
C THR A 42 1.66 -2.39 5.57
N VAL A 43 2.01 -2.79 4.34
CA VAL A 43 1.64 -2.06 3.13
C VAL A 43 0.29 -2.58 2.62
N VAL A 44 -0.71 -1.71 2.61
CA VAL A 44 -2.03 -2.01 2.03
C VAL A 44 -2.12 -1.40 0.66
N SER A 45 -2.26 -2.25 -0.34
CA SER A 45 -2.21 -1.82 -1.74
C SER A 45 -2.89 -2.81 -2.66
N ARG A 46 -2.76 -2.62 -3.97
CA ARG A 46 -3.32 -3.53 -4.97
C ARG A 46 -2.22 -4.32 -5.65
N ALA A 47 -2.55 -5.52 -6.13
CA ALA A 47 -1.62 -6.29 -6.92
C ALA A 47 -2.26 -7.02 -8.11
N ILE A 48 -1.39 -7.37 -9.05
CA ILE A 48 -1.64 -8.31 -10.14
C ILE A 48 -0.69 -9.51 -10.02
N PRO A 49 -1.05 -10.68 -10.58
CA PRO A 49 -0.09 -11.77 -10.75
C PRO A 49 1.11 -11.32 -11.57
N LEU A 50 2.31 -11.75 -11.18
CA LEU A 50 3.57 -11.49 -11.87
C LEU A 50 4.29 -12.81 -12.13
N PRO A 51 4.04 -13.47 -13.28
CA PRO A 51 4.64 -14.78 -13.58
C PRO A 51 6.16 -14.72 -13.72
N ASP A 52 6.69 -13.65 -14.29
CA ASP A 52 8.12 -13.41 -14.45
C ASP A 52 8.52 -12.12 -13.72
N PRO A 53 9.23 -12.19 -12.58
CA PRO A 53 9.69 -11.03 -11.86
C PRO A 53 10.99 -10.42 -12.43
N ALA A 54 11.57 -10.96 -13.50
CA ALA A 54 12.81 -10.47 -14.08
C ALA A 54 12.77 -8.95 -14.34
N GLY A 55 13.81 -8.25 -13.90
CA GLY A 55 13.93 -6.79 -14.01
C GLY A 55 13.06 -5.98 -13.05
N GLN A 56 12.15 -6.60 -12.29
CA GLN A 56 11.40 -5.93 -11.23
C GLN A 56 12.17 -5.94 -9.92
N ARG A 57 11.98 -4.89 -9.12
CA ARG A 57 12.61 -4.80 -7.80
C ARG A 57 11.68 -5.37 -6.74
N ARG A 58 12.23 -6.20 -5.86
CA ARG A 58 11.49 -6.73 -4.70
C ARG A 58 11.10 -5.60 -3.75
N SER A 59 9.89 -5.67 -3.21
CA SER A 59 9.30 -4.66 -2.32
C SER A 59 9.01 -5.20 -0.92
N ASP A 60 8.69 -6.49 -0.79
CA ASP A 60 8.65 -7.18 0.50
C ASP A 60 10.06 -7.45 1.04
N GLY A 61 10.13 -7.73 2.34
CA GLY A 61 11.36 -8.06 3.05
C GLY A 61 11.17 -8.05 4.56
N PRO A 62 12.26 -8.17 5.34
CA PRO A 62 12.17 -8.20 6.80
C PRO A 62 11.36 -7.03 7.36
N ARG A 63 10.42 -7.35 8.26
CA ARG A 63 9.54 -6.38 8.95
C ARG A 63 8.57 -5.62 8.03
N VAL A 64 8.39 -6.05 6.78
CA VAL A 64 7.43 -5.47 5.83
C VAL A 64 6.47 -6.54 5.32
N ASP A 65 5.20 -6.41 5.71
CA ASP A 65 4.11 -7.26 5.27
C ASP A 65 3.22 -6.55 4.25
N PHE A 66 2.53 -7.34 3.43
CA PHE A 66 1.63 -6.81 2.41
C PHE A 66 0.20 -7.35 2.56
N GLN A 67 -0.76 -6.44 2.65
CA GLN A 67 -2.18 -6.71 2.48
C GLN A 67 -2.59 -6.31 1.06
N LEU A 68 -2.51 -7.26 0.13
CA LEU A 68 -2.78 -7.00 -1.29
C LEU A 68 -4.24 -7.24 -1.64
N LEU A 69 -4.84 -6.22 -2.25
CA LEU A 69 -6.19 -6.25 -2.82
C LEU A 69 -6.12 -6.55 -4.32
N PRO A 70 -7.13 -7.20 -4.91
CA PRO A 70 -7.17 -7.40 -6.36
C PRO A 70 -7.17 -6.06 -7.13
N ALA A 71 -6.30 -5.90 -8.12
CA ALA A 71 -6.24 -4.70 -8.98
C ALA A 71 -7.36 -4.68 -10.05
N ARG A 72 -8.63 -4.72 -9.62
CA ARG A 72 -9.81 -4.67 -10.50
C ARG A 72 -9.92 -3.30 -11.20
N ARG A 73 -10.47 -3.30 -12.42
CA ARG A 73 -10.66 -2.10 -13.26
C ARG A 73 -12.13 -1.93 -13.65
N GLY A 74 -12.52 -0.71 -14.01
CA GLY A 74 -13.87 -0.41 -14.49
C GLY A 74 -14.96 -0.86 -13.52
N ILE A 75 -16.04 -1.42 -14.07
CA ILE A 75 -17.21 -1.86 -13.30
C ILE A 75 -16.90 -3.02 -12.34
N ASP A 76 -15.89 -3.84 -12.65
CA ASP A 76 -15.48 -4.95 -11.79
C ASP A 76 -14.93 -4.49 -10.43
N ARG A 77 -14.53 -3.23 -10.30
CA ARG A 77 -14.15 -2.63 -9.01
C ARG A 77 -15.30 -2.67 -8.01
N LEU A 78 -16.55 -2.54 -8.47
CA LEU A 78 -17.73 -2.57 -7.61
C LEU A 78 -17.95 -3.95 -6.99
N ARG A 79 -17.58 -5.02 -7.71
CA ARG A 79 -17.80 -6.42 -7.27
C ARG A 79 -16.98 -6.79 -6.03
N GLY A 80 -15.88 -6.09 -5.74
CA GLY A 80 -14.99 -6.40 -4.62
C GLY A 80 -14.87 -5.29 -3.57
N ILE A 81 -15.62 -4.19 -3.71
CA ILE A 81 -15.39 -3.00 -2.88
C ILE A 81 -15.72 -3.23 -1.41
N ARG A 82 -16.74 -4.05 -1.10
CA ARG A 82 -17.11 -4.39 0.29
C ARG A 82 -16.00 -5.19 0.97
N ASP A 83 -15.47 -6.19 0.29
CA ASP A 83 -14.39 -7.03 0.82
C ASP A 83 -13.09 -6.26 0.96
N ALA A 84 -12.76 -5.41 -0.02
CA ALA A 84 -11.63 -4.50 0.06
C ALA A 84 -11.74 -3.57 1.27
N ARG A 85 -12.90 -2.93 1.48
CA ARG A 85 -13.14 -2.08 2.65
C ARG A 85 -13.02 -2.86 3.95
N LYS A 86 -13.61 -4.06 4.03
CA LYS A 86 -13.52 -4.92 5.21
C LYS A 86 -12.07 -5.29 5.53
N ALA A 87 -11.29 -5.66 4.52
CA ALA A 87 -9.87 -5.99 4.67
C ALA A 87 -9.04 -4.77 5.13
N ILE A 88 -9.26 -3.60 4.54
CA ILE A 88 -8.58 -2.36 4.94
C ILE A 88 -8.93 -1.99 6.39
N PHE A 89 -10.21 -2.06 6.77
CA PHE A 89 -10.64 -1.77 8.15
C PHE A 89 -10.01 -2.74 9.15
N ALA A 90 -9.98 -4.04 8.83
CA ALA A 90 -9.34 -5.04 9.67
C ALA A 90 -7.82 -4.77 9.82
N ALA A 91 -7.13 -4.43 8.73
CA ALA A 91 -5.72 -4.08 8.76
C ALA A 91 -5.44 -2.83 9.61
N VAL A 92 -6.26 -1.78 9.47
CA VAL A 92 -6.13 -0.54 10.26
C VAL A 92 -6.40 -0.77 11.74
N LYS A 93 -7.35 -1.65 12.09
CA LYS A 93 -7.61 -1.99 13.50
C LYS A 93 -6.36 -2.54 14.20
N GLN A 94 -5.55 -3.32 13.49
CA GLN A 94 -4.33 -3.97 14.02
C GLN A 94 -3.09 -3.06 14.02
N ALA A 95 -3.16 -1.90 13.35
CA ALA A 95 -2.06 -0.94 13.31
C ALA A 95 -2.13 0.02 14.50
N ASP A 96 -0.98 0.54 14.91
CA ASP A 96 -0.88 1.61 15.90
C ASP A 96 -1.02 2.98 15.24
N VAL A 97 -0.58 3.12 13.99
CA VAL A 97 -0.62 4.35 13.21
C VAL A 97 -0.91 4.06 11.73
N VAL A 98 -1.60 4.98 11.05
CA VAL A 98 -1.89 4.93 9.62
C VAL A 98 -1.15 6.04 8.88
N ILE A 99 -0.50 5.67 7.78
CA ILE A 99 0.19 6.56 6.84
C ILE A 99 -0.53 6.43 5.50
N ALA A 100 -1.27 7.47 5.11
CA ALA A 100 -2.09 7.50 3.91
C ALA A 100 -1.42 8.34 2.82
N ARG A 101 -1.00 7.71 1.72
CA ARG A 101 -0.41 8.41 0.58
C ARG A 101 -1.48 8.79 -0.44
N LEU A 102 -1.74 10.09 -0.59
CA LEU A 102 -2.76 10.62 -1.49
C LEU A 102 -2.16 11.18 -2.80
N PRO A 103 -2.96 11.19 -3.89
CA PRO A 103 -4.33 10.65 -4.02
C PRO A 103 -4.35 9.11 -4.14
N SER A 104 -5.26 8.45 -3.41
CA SER A 104 -5.45 6.99 -3.47
C SER A 104 -6.78 6.60 -2.83
N GLU A 105 -7.57 5.75 -3.48
CA GLU A 105 -8.80 5.19 -2.90
C GLU A 105 -8.47 4.32 -1.68
N THR A 106 -7.47 3.44 -1.79
CA THR A 106 -7.03 2.58 -0.68
C THR A 106 -6.66 3.43 0.54
N ALA A 107 -5.92 4.52 0.31
CA ALA A 107 -5.54 5.47 1.35
C ALA A 107 -6.74 6.24 1.92
N LEU A 108 -7.70 6.66 1.10
CA LEU A 108 -8.93 7.31 1.58
C LEU A 108 -9.78 6.38 2.45
N ILE A 109 -9.90 5.10 2.08
CA ILE A 109 -10.59 4.10 2.90
C ILE A 109 -9.82 3.89 4.22
N ALA A 110 -8.48 3.84 4.16
CA ALA A 110 -7.65 3.72 5.36
C ALA A 110 -7.78 4.95 6.28
N CYS A 111 -7.88 6.17 5.73
CA CYS A 111 -8.19 7.38 6.51
C CYS A 111 -9.53 7.26 7.23
N ALA A 112 -10.57 6.79 6.55
CA ALA A 112 -11.88 6.58 7.14
C ALA A 112 -11.84 5.54 8.27
N ALA A 113 -11.14 4.42 8.04
CA ALA A 113 -10.93 3.39 9.04
C ALA A 113 -10.12 3.89 10.26
N ALA A 114 -9.10 4.71 10.03
CA ALA A 114 -8.28 5.29 11.09
C ALA A 114 -9.13 6.18 12.01
N ARG A 115 -9.95 7.06 11.41
CA ARG A 115 -10.90 7.90 12.15
C ARG A 115 -11.91 7.06 12.92
N PHE A 116 -12.45 6.01 12.31
CA PHE A 116 -13.40 5.11 12.95
C PHE A 116 -12.81 4.37 14.16
N HIS A 117 -11.54 3.95 14.08
CA HIS A 117 -10.84 3.23 15.14
C HIS A 117 -10.05 4.13 16.10
N GLY A 118 -10.12 5.46 15.95
CA GLY A 118 -9.34 6.40 16.78
C GLY A 118 -7.83 6.27 16.59
N LYS A 119 -7.36 5.82 15.43
CA LYS A 119 -5.93 5.63 15.14
C LYS A 119 -5.28 6.95 14.69
N PRO A 120 -4.08 7.30 15.18
CA PRO A 120 -3.26 8.36 14.62
C PRO A 120 -3.11 8.22 13.10
N LEU A 121 -3.21 9.33 12.38
CA LEU A 121 -3.20 9.38 10.93
C LEU A 121 -2.21 10.44 10.43
N SER A 122 -1.29 10.04 9.56
CA SER A 122 -0.43 10.92 8.78
C SER A 122 -0.82 10.87 7.31
N VAL A 123 -0.91 12.02 6.65
CA VAL A 123 -1.28 12.13 5.23
C VAL A 123 -0.08 12.65 4.45
N VAL A 124 0.42 11.81 3.52
CA VAL A 124 1.54 12.16 2.64
C VAL A 124 1.00 12.53 1.28
N ARG A 125 1.16 13.81 0.89
CA ARG A 125 0.78 14.27 -0.46
C ARG A 125 1.93 14.01 -1.42
N THR A 126 1.62 13.39 -2.56
CA THR A 126 2.58 13.34 -3.68
C THR A 126 2.43 14.64 -4.46
N PHE A 127 3.38 15.56 -4.34
CA PHE A 127 3.44 16.69 -5.26
C PHE A 127 3.86 16.12 -6.62
N GLY A 128 2.97 16.22 -7.61
CA GLY A 128 3.38 16.02 -8.99
C GLY A 128 4.36 17.13 -9.32
N THR A 129 5.61 16.80 -9.60
CA THR A 129 6.48 17.69 -10.36
C THR A 129 5.82 17.85 -11.72
N THR A 130 5.02 18.90 -11.88
CA THR A 130 4.93 19.57 -13.18
C THR A 130 6.35 20.02 -13.47
N ARG A 131 7.09 19.21 -14.24
CA ARG A 131 8.24 19.76 -14.96
C ARG A 131 7.64 20.83 -15.86
N GLY A 132 7.81 22.09 -15.47
CA GLY A 132 7.74 23.20 -16.42
C GLY A 132 8.71 22.84 -17.53
N VAL A 133 8.17 22.72 -18.73
CA VAL A 133 8.95 22.83 -19.95
C VAL A 133 9.16 24.33 -20.09
N ASP A 134 10.33 24.80 -19.67
CA ASP A 134 10.91 26.06 -20.15
C ASP A 134 11.79 25.73 -21.37
#